data_AF-A0A2V7BPG6-F1
#
_entry.id   AF-A0A2V7BPG6-F1
#
_cell.length_a   1.000
_cell.length_b   1.000
_cell.length_c   1.000
_cell.angle_alpha   90.00
_cell.angle_beta   90.00
_cell.angle_gamma   90.00
#
_symmetry.space_group_name_H-M   'P 1'
#
loop_
_entity.id
_entity.type
_entity.pdbx_description
1 polymer ?
#
loop_
_entity_poly.entity_id
_entity_poly.type
_entity_poly.pdbx_seq_one_letter_code
_entity_poly.pdbx_strand_id
1 'polypeptide(L)'
;MFEHGRAYEVLAAENRREVVSAMKRGRPDLIVLDPQMKELDGLQLLKQLRVIDQATPVIIVAGTQKTQEAVEVLKVGVFAYVPKPCDFMRFEHLVALALPSGRPSTGDEAPAGP
;
A
#
# COMPACT_ATOMS: atom_id res chain seq x y z
N MET A 1 -10.41 1.69 15.22
CA MET A 1 -11.01 0.37 14.96
C MET A 1 -11.73 0.51 13.63
N PHE A 2 -11.29 -0.20 12.58
CA PHE A 2 -11.88 -0.08 11.24
C PHE A 2 -13.23 -0.82 11.23
N GLU A 3 -14.33 -0.15 10.89
CA GLU A 3 -15.71 -0.67 11.09
C GLU A 3 -16.20 -1.56 9.93
N HIS A 4 -15.30 -2.18 9.18
CA HIS A 4 -15.64 -3.12 8.09
C HIS A 4 -15.68 -4.60 8.51
N GLY A 5 -15.58 -4.94 9.81
CA GLY A 5 -15.62 -6.32 10.29
C GLY A 5 -14.51 -7.23 9.72
N ARG A 6 -13.47 -6.63 9.11
CA ARG A 6 -12.36 -7.32 8.45
C ARG A 6 -11.09 -7.10 9.27
N ALA A 7 -10.46 -8.20 9.68
CA ALA A 7 -9.16 -8.14 10.34
C ALA A 7 -8.07 -7.87 9.29
N TYR A 8 -7.19 -6.91 9.57
CA TYR A 8 -6.01 -6.62 8.75
C TYR A 8 -4.76 -7.01 9.52
N GLU A 9 -3.86 -7.72 8.86
CA GLU A 9 -2.48 -7.82 9.33
C GLU A 9 -1.73 -6.57 8.86
N VAL A 10 -1.19 -5.79 9.80
CA VAL A 10 -0.51 -4.53 9.49
C VAL A 10 0.98 -4.70 9.76
N LEU A 11 1.78 -4.47 8.72
CA LEU A 11 3.22 -4.36 8.82
C LEU A 11 3.60 -2.87 8.71
N ALA A 12 4.12 -2.31 9.80
CA ALA A 12 4.69 -0.97 9.79
C ALA A 12 6.15 -1.02 9.36
N ALA A 13 6.57 -0.01 8.60
CA ALA A 13 7.95 0.18 8.19
C ALA A 13 8.27 1.67 8.20
N GLU A 14 9.33 2.06 8.90
CA GLU A 14 9.68 3.46 9.12
C GLU A 14 10.80 3.96 8.19
N ASN A 15 11.48 3.04 7.51
CA ASN A 15 12.59 3.33 6.62
C ASN A 15 12.64 2.39 5.42
N ARG A 16 13.50 2.72 4.45
CA ARG A 16 13.62 1.98 3.17
C ARG A 16 13.95 0.51 3.39
N ARG A 17 14.82 0.22 4.36
CA ARG A 17 15.30 -1.14 4.62
C ARG A 17 14.17 -2.00 5.18
N GLU A 18 13.37 -1.46 6.08
CA GLU A 18 12.18 -2.12 6.62
C GLU A 18 11.14 -2.35 5.55
N VAL A 19 10.88 -1.38 4.67
CA VAL A 19 9.92 -1.56 3.56
C VAL A 19 10.36 -2.70 2.64
N VAL A 20 11.62 -2.73 2.22
CA VAL A 20 12.15 -3.82 1.39
C VAL A 20 12.09 -5.16 2.13
N SER A 21 12.35 -5.17 3.44
CA SER A 21 12.27 -6.40 4.25
C SER A 21 10.82 -6.87 4.38
N ALA A 22 9.86 -5.97 4.57
CA ALA A 22 8.43 -6.28 4.64
C ALA A 22 7.94 -6.86 3.31
N MET A 23 8.27 -6.24 2.18
CA MET A 23 7.95 -6.75 0.84
C MET A 23 8.53 -8.13 0.55
N LYS A 24 9.67 -8.48 1.18
CA LYS A 24 10.29 -9.82 1.08
C LYS A 24 9.65 -10.86 1.99
N ARG A 25 9.11 -10.47 3.15
CA ARG A 25 8.48 -11.38 4.13
C ARG A 25 7.11 -11.85 3.68
N GLY A 26 6.42 -11.07 2.86
CA GLY A 26 5.16 -11.42 2.21
C GLY A 26 4.73 -10.30 1.28
N ARG A 27 4.06 -10.63 0.16
CA ARG A 27 3.52 -9.62 -0.75
C ARG A 27 2.25 -9.02 -0.15
N PRO A 28 2.26 -7.75 0.30
CA PRO A 28 1.08 -7.12 0.86
C PRO A 28 -0.02 -6.98 -0.20
N ASP A 29 -1.27 -7.07 0.24
CA ASP A 29 -2.46 -6.82 -0.59
C ASP A 29 -2.67 -5.33 -0.87
N LEU A 30 -2.15 -4.46 0.00
CA LEU A 30 -2.24 -3.01 -0.12
C LEU A 30 -1.03 -2.38 0.58
N ILE A 31 -0.48 -1.33 -0.04
CA ILE A 31 0.56 -0.49 0.55
C ILE A 31 -0.02 0.89 0.82
N VAL A 32 0.14 1.38 2.04
CA VAL A 32 -0.16 2.77 2.41
C VAL A 32 1.17 3.47 2.63
N LEU A 33 1.47 4.49 1.83
CA LEU A 33 2.75 5.18 1.85
C LEU A 33 2.59 6.66 2.23
N ASP A 34 3.31 7.08 3.25
CA ASP A 34 3.49 8.49 3.61
C ASP A 34 4.78 9.04 2.98
N PRO A 35 4.70 9.97 2.01
CA PRO A 35 5.89 10.52 1.37
C PRO A 35 6.63 11.56 2.23
N GLN A 36 6.07 11.99 3.36
CA GLN A 36 6.67 13.01 4.23
C GLN A 36 7.58 12.44 5.33
N MET A 37 7.99 11.18 5.22
CA MET A 37 8.99 10.60 6.09
C MET A 37 10.34 11.28 5.86
N LYS A 38 10.94 11.85 6.91
CA LYS A 38 12.16 12.67 6.84
C LYS A 38 13.34 11.98 6.13
N GLU A 39 13.40 10.65 6.18
CA GLU A 39 14.50 9.84 5.67
C GLU A 39 14.17 9.12 4.35
N LEU A 40 12.99 9.40 3.76
CA LEU A 40 12.49 8.63 2.63
C LEU A 40 11.87 9.50 1.54
N ASP A 41 12.50 9.51 0.37
CA ASP A 41 11.90 10.05 -0.85
C ASP A 41 10.78 9.09 -1.31
N GLY A 42 9.52 9.50 -1.11
CA GLY A 42 8.35 8.68 -1.43
C GLY A 42 8.23 8.31 -2.90
N LEU A 43 8.68 9.17 -3.82
CA LEU A 43 8.68 8.87 -5.26
C LEU A 43 9.75 7.83 -5.59
N GLN A 44 10.95 7.96 -5.01
CA GLN A 44 12.01 6.98 -5.19
C GLN A 44 11.61 5.61 -4.61
N LEU A 45 10.99 5.58 -3.43
CA LEU A 45 10.48 4.34 -2.87
C LEU A 45 9.40 3.73 -3.76
N LEU A 46 8.44 4.53 -4.23
CA LEU A 46 7.38 4.04 -5.10
C LEU A 46 7.95 3.41 -6.38
N LYS A 47 8.95 4.04 -7.00
CA LYS A 47 9.66 3.47 -8.16
C LYS A 47 10.32 2.13 -7.82
N GLN A 48 10.96 2.02 -6.64
CA GLN A 48 11.54 0.74 -6.19
C GLN A 48 10.49 -0.33 -5.93
N LEU A 49 9.36 0.03 -5.29
CA LEU A 49 8.25 -0.86 -5.07
C LEU A 49 7.69 -1.39 -6.39
N ARG A 50 7.56 -0.54 -7.41
CA ARG A 50 7.09 -0.95 -8.74
C ARG A 50 8.05 -1.88 -9.48
N VAL A 51 9.35 -1.84 -9.19
CA VAL A 51 10.31 -2.83 -9.71
C VAL A 51 10.12 -4.20 -9.05
N ILE A 52 9.74 -4.23 -7.76
CA ILE A 52 9.52 -5.47 -7.00
C ILE A 52 8.14 -6.06 -7.30
N ASP A 53 7.11 -5.21 -7.32
CA ASP A 53 5.72 -5.56 -7.51
C ASP A 53 4.95 -4.43 -8.24
N GLN A 54 4.48 -4.78 -9.44
CA GLN A 54 3.71 -3.87 -10.30
C GLN A 54 2.20 -3.90 -10.00
N ALA A 55 1.71 -4.93 -9.31
CA ALA A 55 0.29 -5.23 -9.16
C ALA A 55 -0.30 -4.73 -7.83
N THR A 56 0.48 -4.70 -6.75
CA THR A 56 0.01 -4.28 -5.43
C THR A 56 -0.45 -2.81 -5.50
N PRO A 57 -1.72 -2.53 -5.14
CA PRO A 57 -2.21 -1.16 -5.08
C PRO A 57 -1.44 -0.38 -4.02
N VAL A 58 -1.14 0.88 -4.35
CA VAL A 58 -0.46 1.81 -3.43
C VAL A 58 -1.38 3.00 -3.22
N ILE A 59 -1.69 3.33 -1.96
CA ILE A 59 -2.37 4.55 -1.57
C ILE A 59 -1.34 5.49 -0.95
N ILE A 60 -1.25 6.70 -1.47
CA ILE A 60 -0.33 7.73 -0.98
C ILE A 60 -1.10 8.63 -0.03
N VAL A 61 -0.58 8.86 1.17
CA VAL A 61 -1.20 9.73 2.18
C VAL A 61 -0.24 10.86 2.53
N ALA A 62 -0.47 12.06 2.01
CA ALA A 62 0.50 13.15 2.03
C ALA A 62 -0.08 14.43 2.64
N GLY A 63 0.61 15.08 3.57
CA GLY A 63 0.18 16.34 4.20
C GLY A 63 0.58 17.63 3.49
N THR A 64 1.48 17.58 2.51
CA THR A 64 1.80 18.75 1.67
C THR A 64 1.22 18.58 0.26
N GLN A 65 0.51 19.60 -0.20
CA GLN A 65 -0.06 19.66 -1.56
C GLN A 65 0.95 20.21 -2.57
N LYS A 66 2.17 19.66 -2.62
CA LYS A 66 3.08 19.99 -3.72
C LYS A 66 2.54 19.34 -4.99
N THR A 67 1.85 20.13 -5.81
CA THR A 67 1.18 19.69 -7.03
C THR A 67 2.10 18.88 -7.93
N GLN A 68 3.37 19.27 -8.04
CA GLN A 68 4.34 18.58 -8.88
C GLN A 68 4.64 17.15 -8.41
N GLU A 69 4.90 16.97 -7.10
CA GLU A 69 5.18 15.65 -6.51
C GLU A 69 3.96 14.72 -6.63
N ALA A 70 2.75 15.26 -6.40
CA ALA A 70 1.52 14.51 -6.57
C ALA A 70 1.33 14.02 -8.02
N VAL A 71 1.61 14.89 -9.01
CA VAL A 71 1.55 14.53 -10.43
C VAL A 71 2.56 13.43 -10.77
N GLU A 72 3.79 13.51 -10.28
CA GLU A 72 4.82 12.49 -10.55
C GLU A 72 4.46 11.13 -9.94
N VAL A 73 3.95 11.13 -8.71
CA VAL A 73 3.50 9.91 -8.04
C VAL A 73 2.31 9.26 -8.77
N LEU A 74 1.34 10.06 -9.22
CA LEU A 74 0.22 9.57 -10.01
C LEU A 74 0.68 8.93 -11.33
N LYS A 75 1.68 9.50 -12.00
CA LYS A 75 2.25 8.95 -13.25
C LYS A 75 2.91 7.58 -13.07
N VAL A 76 3.39 7.25 -11.86
CA VAL A 76 4.01 5.95 -11.55
C VAL A 76 2.95 4.85 -11.33
N GLY A 77 1.65 5.21 -11.28
CA GLY A 77 0.55 4.26 -11.18
C GLY A 77 0.24 3.88 -9.74
N VAL A 78 -0.22 4.85 -8.95
CA VAL A 78 -0.80 4.61 -7.62
C VAL A 78 -2.31 4.42 -7.72
N PHE A 79 -2.89 3.70 -6.77
CA PHE A 79 -4.33 3.48 -6.70
C PHE A 79 -5.07 4.77 -6.32
N ALA A 80 -4.55 5.48 -5.31
CA ALA A 80 -5.11 6.75 -4.87
C ALA A 80 -4.05 7.66 -4.25
N TYR A 81 -4.30 8.96 -4.33
CA TYR A 81 -3.59 9.99 -3.59
C TYR A 81 -4.57 10.68 -2.63
N VAL A 82 -4.21 10.70 -1.35
CA VAL A 82 -5.05 11.16 -0.25
C VAL A 82 -4.33 12.30 0.49
N PRO A 83 -4.81 13.55 0.40
CA PRO A 83 -4.22 14.66 1.13
C PRO A 83 -4.55 14.56 2.63
N LYS A 84 -3.59 14.88 3.51
CA LYS A 84 -3.83 15.08 4.95
C LYS A 84 -4.21 16.55 5.22
N PRO A 85 -5.09 16.83 6.20
CA PRO A 85 -5.87 15.84 6.94
C PRO A 85 -6.89 15.16 6.02
N CYS A 86 -7.02 13.84 6.14
CA CYS A 86 -7.98 13.06 5.38
C CYS A 86 -9.10 12.59 6.29
N ASP A 87 -10.32 12.59 5.75
CA ASP A 87 -11.47 11.99 6.40
C ASP A 87 -11.29 10.45 6.48
N PHE A 88 -11.57 9.88 7.66
CA PHE A 88 -11.40 8.45 7.91
C PHE A 88 -12.35 7.61 7.06
N MET A 89 -13.61 8.02 6.88
CA MET A 89 -14.57 7.26 6.06
C MET A 89 -14.12 7.20 4.61
N ARG A 90 -13.59 8.31 4.07
CA ARG A 90 -13.02 8.34 2.73
C ARG A 90 -11.82 7.40 2.60
N PHE A 91 -10.92 7.40 3.58
CA PHE A 91 -9.77 6.50 3.56
C PHE A 91 -10.19 5.03 3.62
N GLU A 92 -11.14 4.69 4.51
CA GLU A 92 -11.69 3.33 4.61
C GLU A 92 -12.33 2.87 3.30
N HIS A 93 -13.09 3.74 2.64
CA HIS A 93 -13.68 3.43 1.34
C HIS A 93 -12.59 3.13 0.29
N LEU A 94 -11.52 3.92 0.23
CA LEU A 94 -10.41 3.66 -0.69
C LEU A 94 -9.69 2.33 -0.39
N VAL A 95 -9.49 1.99 0.88
CA VAL A 95 -8.93 0.70 1.29
C VAL A 95 -9.84 -0.45 0.84
N ALA A 96 -11.15 -0.33 1.05
CA ALA A 96 -12.12 -1.34 0.66
C ALA A 96 -12.18 -1.55 -0.87
N LEU A 97 -12.02 -0.48 -1.66
CA LEU A 97 -11.95 -0.56 -3.13
C LEU A 97 -10.63 -1.15 -3.64
N ALA A 98 -9.53 -0.86 -2.96
CA ALA A 98 -8.19 -1.32 -3.36
C ALA A 98 -7.98 -2.81 -3.05
N LEU A 99 -8.52 -3.29 -1.94
CA LEU A 99 -8.42 -4.69 -1.56
C LEU A 99 -9.45 -5.52 -2.35
N PRO A 100 -9.03 -6.48 -3.18
CA PRO A 100 -9.98 -7.33 -3.90
C PRO A 100 -10.90 -8.07 -2.92
N SER A 101 -12.14 -8.32 -3.34
CA SER A 101 -13.08 -9.20 -2.63
C SER A 101 -12.57 -10.63 -2.67
N GLY A 102 -11.71 -10.98 -1.71
CA GLY A 102 -11.19 -12.32 -1.47
C GLY A 102 -9.96 -12.67 -2.31
N ARG A 103 -8.80 -12.81 -1.65
CA ARG A 103 -7.93 -13.93 -2.03
C ARG A 103 -8.61 -15.20 -1.50
N PRO A 104 -8.72 -16.29 -2.29
CA PRO A 104 -8.95 -17.58 -1.67
C PRO A 104 -7.86 -17.76 -0.63
N SER A 105 -8.26 -18.08 0.60
CA SER A 105 -7.37 -18.59 1.63
C SER A 105 -6.46 -19.62 0.96
N THR A 106 -5.16 -19.37 0.90
CA THR A 106 -4.19 -20.40 0.53
C THR A 106 -4.18 -21.42 1.66
N GLY A 107 -5.17 -22.31 1.60
CA GLY A 107 -5.25 -23.63 2.18
C GLY A 107 -5.70 -24.57 1.06
N ASP A 108 -5.08 -24.45 -0.11
CA ASP A 108 -5.10 -25.53 -1.10
C ASP A 108 -3.95 -26.46 -0.71
N GLU A 109 -4.25 -27.33 0.24
CA GLU A 109 -3.50 -28.56 0.42
C GLU A 109 -3.71 -29.35 -0.88
N ALA A 110 -2.73 -29.26 -1.78
CA ALA A 110 -2.75 -30.01 -3.02
C ALA A 110 -2.98 -31.50 -2.69
N PRO A 111 -3.88 -32.22 -3.38
CA PRO A 111 -4.06 -33.63 -3.15
C PRO A 111 -2.75 -34.34 -3.50
N ALA A 112 -2.10 -34.90 -2.48
CA ALA A 112 -1.08 -35.90 -2.68
C ALA A 112 -1.73 -37.05 -3.46
N GLY A 113 -1.22 -37.31 -4.66
CA GLY A 113 -1.54 -38.51 -5.41
C GLY A 113 -0.31 -38.98 -6.18
N PRO A 114 -0.37 -40.19 -6.74
CA PRO A 114 -1.28 -41.30 -6.42
C PRO A 114 -0.81 -42.15 -5.24
#